data_AF-A0A813PLB8-F1
#
_entry.id   AF-A0A813PLB8-F1
#
_cell.length_a   1.000
_cell.length_b   1.000
_cell.length_c   1.000
_cell.angle_alpha   90.00
_cell.angle_beta   90.00
_cell.angle_gamma   90.00
#
_symmetry.space_group_name_H-M   'P 1'
#
loop_
_entity.id
_entity.type
_entity.pdbx_description
1 polymer ?
#
loop_
_entity_poly.entity_id
_entity_poly.type
_entity_poly.pdbx_seq_one_letter_code
_entity_poly.pdbx_strand_id
1 'polypeptide(L)'
;MERHDDQRHLSDADLESHPKRSLACALLASLLCPILGVISIYFAVLSVRAHNQGYFAQSQTYYKRAIRWSLITFIFGLALVSTIAFIFFVRAVLHL
;
A
#
# COMPACT_ATOMS: atom_id res chain seq x y z
N MET A 1 -23.35 13.93 31.44
CA MET A 1 -22.87 14.83 30.38
C MET A 1 -21.36 14.71 30.39
N GLU A 2 -20.84 13.58 29.91
CA GLU A 2 -19.41 13.19 30.06
C GLU A 2 -19.13 12.11 29.01
N ARG A 3 -18.56 12.48 27.85
CA ARG A 3 -18.03 11.55 26.83
C ARG A 3 -17.28 12.26 25.71
N HIS A 4 -16.48 13.30 26.02
CA HIS A 4 -15.82 14.08 24.97
C HIS A 4 -14.28 14.14 25.03
N ASP A 5 -13.63 13.49 26.00
CA ASP A 5 -12.18 13.60 26.19
C ASP A 5 -11.37 12.36 25.80
N ASP A 6 -11.99 11.18 25.64
CA ASP A 6 -11.28 9.96 25.22
C ASP A 6 -10.91 9.91 23.72
N GLN A 7 -11.49 10.78 22.89
CA GLN A 7 -11.29 10.72 21.44
C GLN A 7 -9.99 11.37 20.94
N ARG A 8 -9.34 12.23 21.74
CA ARG A 8 -8.11 12.91 21.29
C ARG A 8 -6.87 12.04 21.43
N HIS A 9 -6.81 11.19 22.45
CA HIS A 9 -5.65 10.32 22.66
C HIS A 9 -5.63 9.07 21.77
N LEU A 10 -6.79 8.58 21.32
CA LEU A 10 -6.85 7.44 20.40
C LEU A 10 -6.50 7.83 18.96
N SER A 11 -6.77 9.09 18.58
CA SER A 11 -6.54 9.59 17.23
C SER A 11 -5.05 9.64 16.90
N ASP A 12 -4.19 10.14 17.79
CA ASP A 12 -2.76 10.30 17.51
C ASP A 12 -2.01 8.96 17.42
N ALA A 13 -2.38 7.98 18.26
CA ALA A 13 -1.77 6.64 18.22
C ALA A 13 -2.16 5.85 16.96
N ASP A 14 -3.41 5.96 16.52
CA ASP A 14 -3.83 5.37 15.24
C ASP A 14 -3.22 6.13 14.06
N LEU A 15 -3.16 7.47 14.09
CA LEU A 15 -2.59 8.32 13.03
C LEU A 15 -1.10 8.07 12.82
N GLU A 16 -0.33 7.79 13.87
CA GLU A 16 1.08 7.45 13.76
C GLU A 16 1.30 6.01 13.26
N SER A 17 0.33 5.11 13.50
CA SER A 17 0.38 3.72 13.04
C SER A 17 0.03 3.57 11.55
N HIS A 18 -0.82 4.46 11.02
CA HIS A 18 -1.26 4.46 9.62
C HIS A 18 -0.12 4.61 8.59
N PRO A 19 0.77 5.61 8.66
CA PRO A 19 1.83 5.78 7.67
C PRO A 19 2.80 4.60 7.67
N LYS A 20 3.14 4.05 8.84
CA LYS A 20 4.03 2.91 9.00
C LYS A 20 3.44 1.64 8.35
N ARG A 21 2.15 1.39 8.56
CA ARG A 21 1.42 0.26 7.94
C ARG A 21 1.26 0.40 6.41
N SER A 22 0.99 1.61 5.93
CA SER A 22 0.94 1.92 4.50
C SER A 22 2.27 1.65 3.81
N LEU A 23 3.38 2.06 4.43
CA LEU A 23 4.71 1.88 3.89
C LEU A 23 5.11 0.40 3.84
N ALA A 24 4.75 -0.38 4.86
CA ALA A 24 4.93 -1.83 4.86
C ALA A 24 4.13 -2.53 3.73
N CYS A 25 2.86 -2.16 3.53
CA CYS A 25 2.05 -2.68 2.42
C CYS A 25 2.63 -2.28 1.05
N ALA A 26 3.08 -1.04 0.89
CA ALA A 26 3.69 -0.56 -0.34
C ALA A 26 5.00 -1.30 -0.67
N LEU A 27 5.82 -1.60 0.35
CA LEU A 27 7.03 -2.41 0.21
C LEU A 27 6.71 -3.85 -0.20
N LEU A 28 5.75 -4.50 0.45
CA LEU A 28 5.31 -5.86 0.07
C LEU A 28 4.74 -5.91 -1.35
N ALA A 29 3.98 -4.89 -1.75
CA ALA A 29 3.47 -4.78 -3.11
C ALA A 29 4.60 -4.59 -4.15
N SER A 30 5.66 -3.86 -3.80
CA SER A 30 6.82 -3.64 -4.67
C SER A 30 7.66 -4.89 -4.94
N LEU A 31 7.64 -5.86 -4.03
CA LEU A 31 8.24 -7.18 -4.25
C LEU A 31 7.52 -7.98 -5.34
N LEU A 32 6.21 -7.82 -5.48
CA LEU A 32 5.40 -8.50 -6.50
C LEU A 32 5.49 -7.85 -7.87
N CYS A 33 5.57 -6.52 -7.93
CA CYS A 33 5.75 -5.80 -9.19
C CYS A 33 6.55 -4.50 -8.95
N PRO A 34 7.85 -4.47 -9.30
CA PRO A 34 8.74 -3.37 -8.92
C PRO A 34 8.34 -2.04 -9.56
N ILE A 35 7.81 -2.04 -10.78
CA ILE A 35 7.43 -0.81 -11.50
C ILE A 35 6.21 -0.15 -10.84
N LEU A 36 5.16 -0.92 -10.56
CA LEU A 36 3.92 -0.41 -9.97
C LEU A 36 4.06 -0.17 -8.45
N GLY A 37 4.89 -0.96 -7.77
CA GLY A 37 5.17 -0.78 -6.36
C GLY A 37 5.92 0.51 -6.03
N VAL A 38 6.84 0.97 -6.88
CA VAL A 38 7.53 2.27 -6.70
C VAL A 38 6.53 3.43 -6.68
N ILE A 39 5.46 3.36 -7.47
CA ILE A 39 4.39 4.37 -7.46
C ILE A 39 3.64 4.36 -6.12
N SER A 40 3.35 3.19 -5.57
CA SER A 40 2.71 3.07 -4.24
C SER A 40 3.62 3.62 -3.13
N ILE A 41 4.91 3.28 -3.16
CA ILE A 41 5.91 3.77 -2.19
C ILE A 41 6.06 5.29 -2.29
N TYR A 42 6.10 5.84 -3.51
CA TYR A 42 6.19 7.27 -3.74
C TYR A 42 5.03 8.03 -3.07
N PHE A 43 3.79 7.56 -3.23
CA PHE A 43 2.64 8.15 -2.56
C PHE A 43 2.65 7.98 -1.04
N ALA A 44 3.15 6.85 -0.53
CA ALA A 44 3.31 6.63 0.92
C ALA A 44 4.33 7.62 1.52
N VAL A 45 5.46 7.84 0.86
CA VAL A 45 6.47 8.83 1.29
C VAL A 45 5.91 10.26 1.23
N LEU A 46 5.14 10.59 0.19
CA LEU A 46 4.46 11.88 0.10
C LEU A 46 3.44 12.09 1.23
N SER A 47 2.71 11.05 1.65
CA SER A 47 1.78 11.18 2.78
C SER A 47 2.52 11.46 4.08
N VAL A 48 3.63 10.75 4.33
CA VAL A 48 4.48 10.99 5.52
C VAL A 48 5.05 12.41 5.51
N ARG A 49 5.54 12.88 4.36
CA ARG A 49 6.11 14.23 4.24
C ARG A 49 5.06 15.31 4.45
N ALA A 50 3.88 15.17 3.86
CA ALA A 50 2.76 16.09 4.07
C ALA A 50 2.28 16.10 5.53
N HIS A 51 2.33 14.95 6.20
CA HIS A 51 1.98 14.83 7.62
C HIS A 51 2.99 15.58 8.51
N ASN A 52 4.29 15.38 8.29
CA ASN A 52 5.35 16.07 9.04
C ASN A 52 5.34 17.59 8.84
N GLN A 53 4.77 18.07 7.73
CA GLN A 53 4.59 19.49 7.43
C GLN A 53 3.28 20.08 8.00
N GLY A 54 2.46 19.27 8.68
CA GLY A 54 1.17 19.71 9.23
C GLY A 54 0.03 19.77 8.22
N TYR A 55 0.24 19.35 6.97
CA TYR A 55 -0.80 19.29 5.93
C TYR A 55 -1.62 17.98 6.03
N PHE A 56 -2.38 17.83 7.10
CA PHE A 56 -3.12 16.59 7.41
C PHE A 56 -4.15 16.20 6.33
N ALA A 57 -4.89 17.17 5.77
CA ALA A 57 -5.87 16.92 4.71
C ALA A 57 -5.22 16.38 3.42
N GLN A 58 -4.04 16.89 3.09
CA GLN A 58 -3.28 16.44 1.92
C GLN A 58 -2.65 15.06 2.15
N SER A 59 -2.13 14.82 3.36
CA SER A 59 -1.61 13.51 3.79
C SER A 59 -2.67 12.40 3.63
N GLN A 60 -3.91 12.62 4.09
CA GLN A 60 -4.97 11.62 3.92
C GLN A 60 -5.28 11.33 2.44
N THR A 61 -5.18 12.33 1.57
CA THR A 61 -5.41 12.15 0.13
C THR A 61 -4.30 11.30 -0.49
N TYR A 62 -3.03 11.55 -0.13
CA TYR A 62 -1.91 10.74 -0.57
C TYR A 62 -1.96 9.30 -0.02
N TYR A 63 -2.37 9.14 1.24
CA TYR A 63 -2.56 7.82 1.86
C TYR A 63 -3.62 6.97 1.13
N LYS A 64 -4.78 7.55 0.82
CA LYS A 64 -5.83 6.86 0.04
C LYS A 64 -5.34 6.45 -1.35
N ARG A 65 -4.50 7.28 -1.99
CA ARG A 65 -3.88 6.94 -3.29
C ARG A 65 -2.86 5.80 -3.13
N ALA A 66 -2.01 5.83 -2.12
CA ALA A 66 -1.02 4.79 -1.84
C ALA A 66 -1.69 3.41 -1.69
N ILE A 67 -2.80 3.33 -0.94
CA ILE A 67 -3.57 2.09 -0.76
C ILE A 67 -4.13 1.58 -2.10
N ARG A 68 -4.76 2.45 -2.92
CA ARG A 68 -5.29 2.01 -4.22
C ARG A 68 -4.20 1.45 -5.12
N TRP A 69 -3.06 2.14 -5.21
CA TRP A 69 -1.92 1.66 -5.98
C TRP A 69 -1.33 0.37 -5.41
N SER A 70 -1.28 0.22 -4.08
CA SER A 70 -0.86 -1.02 -3.43
C SER A 70 -1.77 -2.19 -3.81
N LEU A 71 -3.09 -1.98 -3.82
CA LEU A 71 -4.07 -3.00 -4.20
C LEU A 71 -3.94 -3.38 -5.68
N ILE A 72 -3.82 -2.39 -6.58
CA ILE A 72 -3.65 -2.62 -8.02
C ILE A 72 -2.38 -3.43 -8.27
N THR A 73 -1.27 -3.03 -7.64
CA THR A 73 0.03 -3.70 -7.77
C THR A 73 -0.05 -5.15 -7.31
N PHE A 74 -0.76 -5.42 -6.21
CA PHE A 74 -0.95 -6.77 -5.68
C PHE A 74 -1.73 -7.66 -6.65
N ILE A 75 -2.86 -7.18 -7.18
CA ILE A 75 -3.68 -7.93 -8.15
C ILE A 75 -2.89 -8.21 -9.43
N PHE A 76 -2.20 -7.19 -9.96
CA PHE A 76 -1.37 -7.35 -11.16
C PHE A 76 -0.23 -8.34 -10.94
N GLY A 77 0.46 -8.26 -9.79
CA GLY A 77 1.53 -9.18 -9.44
C GLY A 77 1.04 -10.63 -9.35
N LEU A 78 -0.10 -10.88 -8.69
CA LEU A 78 -0.69 -12.21 -8.61
C LEU A 78 -1.09 -12.76 -9.99
N ALA A 79 -1.70 -11.92 -10.84
CA ALA A 79 -2.05 -12.31 -12.20
C ALA A 79 -0.79 -12.71 -12.99
N LEU A 80 0.28 -11.93 -12.89
CA LEU A 80 1.53 -12.16 -13.60
C LEU A 80 2.21 -13.46 -13.15
N VAL A 81 2.28 -13.71 -11.84
CA VAL A 81 2.79 -14.98 -11.28
C VAL A 81 1.95 -16.17 -11.75
N SER A 82 0.62 -16.04 -11.72
CA SER A 82 -0.31 -17.08 -12.20
C SER A 82 -0.13 -17.38 -13.69
N THR A 83 -0.01 -16.35 -14.53
CA THR A 83 0.24 -16.51 -15.97
C THR A 83 1.56 -17.20 -16.25
N ILE A 84 2.64 -16.82 -15.56
CA ILE A 84 3.95 -17.48 -15.70
C ILE A 84 3.83 -18.96 -15.30
N ALA A 85 3.24 -19.25 -14.14
CA ALA A 85 3.04 -20.62 -13.68
C ALA A 85 2.23 -21.46 -14.68
N PHE A 86 1.19 -20.88 -15.28
CA PHE A 86 0.38 -21.54 -16.31
C PHE A 86 1.18 -21.84 -17.58
N ILE A 87 2.01 -20.90 -18.05
CA ILE A 87 2.88 -21.11 -19.22
C ILE A 87 3.87 -22.26 -18.95
N PHE A 88 4.49 -22.29 -17.76
CA PHE A 88 5.36 -23.39 -17.35
C PHE A 88 4.63 -24.73 -17.30
N PHE A 89 3.42 -24.75 -16.75
CA PHE A 89 2.58 -25.95 -16.68
C PHE A 89 2.23 -26.48 -18.08
N VAL A 90 1.72 -25.63 -18.98
CA VAL A 90 1.41 -26.01 -20.36
C VAL A 90 2.66 -26.53 -21.06
N ARG A 91 3.80 -25.86 -20.90
CA ARG A 91 5.07 -26.32 -21.48
C ARG A 91 5.50 -27.67 -20.93
N ALA A 92 5.33 -27.93 -19.63
CA ALA A 92 5.65 -29.21 -19.02
C ALA A 92 4.75 -30.34 -19.52
N VAL A 93 3.45 -30.08 -19.71
CA VAL A 93 2.47 -31.06 -20.24
C VAL A 93 2.70 -31.34 -21.72
N LEU A 94 3.07 -30.34 -22.52
CA LEU A 94 3.29 -30.51 -23.96
C LEU A 94 4.63 -31.20 -24.31
N HIS A 95 5.61 -31.14 -23.42
CA HIS A 95 6.91 -31.81 -23.56
C HIS A 95 6.95 -33.21 -22.93
N LEU A 96 5.82 -33.70 -22.42
CA LEU A 96 5.62 -35.08 -21.95
C LEU A 96 4.90 -35.91 -23.02
#